data_AF-A0A0C3P414-F1
#
_entry.id   AF-A0A0C3P414-F1
#
_cell.length_a   1.000
_cell.length_b   1.000
_cell.length_c   1.000
_cell.angle_alpha   90.00
_cell.angle_beta   90.00
_cell.angle_gamma   90.00
#
_symmetry.space_group_name_H-M   'P 1'
#
loop_
_entity.id
_entity.type
_entity.pdbx_description
1 polymer ?
#
loop_
_entity_poly.entity_id
_entity_poly.type
_entity_poly.pdbx_seq_one_letter_code
_entity_poly.pdbx_strand_id
1 'polypeptide(L)'
;MESCITKLRNKLPREEARIICNKISHLSPARFAARRLHLPCIIFPVRSLEELRGGIEKLYRARVSGLGQVEFTTADQLSLNGIQKFVFAHPWINHIRGPNGGVIWGDDSESDTDSDPGEVVPSPAVPATQIDNYTRALEMIARLGQPFNALLLVQQSSETYKRVAAEREIAISGLGTNITSKNIRARVLEIL
;
A
#
# COMPACT_ATOMS: atom_id res chain seq x y z
N MET A 1 -10.06 13.88 -3.29
CA MET A 1 -10.07 12.48 -3.73
C MET A 1 -10.59 12.33 -5.16
N GLU A 2 -11.73 12.92 -5.51
CA GLU A 2 -12.31 12.85 -6.87
C GLU A 2 -11.36 13.30 -7.99
N SER A 3 -10.67 14.44 -7.85
CA SER A 3 -9.67 14.89 -8.83
C SER A 3 -8.56 13.85 -9.09
N CYS A 4 -8.15 13.10 -8.06
CA CYS A 4 -7.17 12.01 -8.21
C CYS A 4 -7.77 10.83 -8.98
N ILE A 5 -9.02 10.45 -8.69
CA ILE A 5 -9.71 9.36 -9.38
C ILE A 5 -9.86 9.69 -10.86
N THR A 6 -10.31 10.90 -11.22
CA THR A 6 -10.43 11.33 -12.62
C THR A 6 -9.07 11.29 -13.34
N LYS A 7 -8.00 11.76 -12.69
CA LYS A 7 -6.65 11.69 -13.25
C LYS A 7 -6.17 10.24 -13.43
N LEU A 8 -6.43 9.38 -12.45
CA LEU A 8 -6.08 7.96 -12.53
C LEU A 8 -6.89 7.26 -13.63
N ARG A 9 -8.18 7.58 -13.77
CA ARG A 9 -9.05 7.01 -14.81
C ARG A 9 -8.49 7.24 -16.22
N ASN A 10 -7.86 8.40 -16.44
CA ASN A 10 -7.25 8.75 -17.73
C ASN A 10 -5.87 8.09 -17.95
N LYS A 11 -5.17 7.70 -16.88
CA LYS A 11 -3.78 7.23 -16.92
C LYS A 11 -3.61 5.73 -16.70
N LEU A 12 -4.51 5.12 -15.94
CA LEU A 12 -4.36 3.77 -15.40
C LEU A 12 -5.44 2.88 -16.03
N PRO A 13 -5.10 2.04 -17.02
CA PRO A 13 -6.06 1.14 -17.64
C PRO A 13 -6.74 0.23 -16.61
N ARG A 14 -7.98 -0.21 -16.91
CA ARG A 14 -8.76 -1.11 -16.05
C ARG A 14 -7.97 -2.37 -15.66
N GLU A 15 -7.23 -2.93 -16.60
CA GLU A 15 -6.41 -4.13 -16.37
C GLU A 15 -5.28 -3.89 -15.37
N GLU A 16 -4.58 -2.75 -15.49
CA GLU A 16 -3.50 -2.40 -14.56
C GLU A 16 -4.05 -2.15 -13.14
N ALA A 17 -5.22 -1.50 -13.04
CA ALA A 17 -5.92 -1.33 -11.76
C ALA A 17 -6.32 -2.68 -11.14
N ARG A 18 -6.82 -3.62 -11.96
CA ARG A 18 -7.15 -4.99 -11.54
C ARG A 18 -5.92 -5.72 -11.01
N ILE A 19 -4.79 -5.68 -11.73
CA ILE A 19 -3.53 -6.28 -11.29
C ILE A 19 -3.07 -5.71 -9.94
N ILE A 20 -3.13 -4.39 -9.76
CA ILE A 20 -2.77 -3.75 -8.49
C ILE A 20 -3.70 -4.24 -7.36
N CYS A 21 -5.01 -4.28 -7.62
CA CYS A 21 -5.98 -4.72 -6.62
C CYS A 21 -5.73 -6.17 -6.20
N ASN A 22 -5.55 -7.07 -7.17
CA ASN A 22 -5.31 -8.49 -6.90
C ASN A 22 -4.04 -8.70 -6.08
N LYS A 23 -2.95 -7.97 -6.37
CA LYS A 23 -1.72 -8.04 -5.55
C LYS A 23 -1.93 -7.71 -4.07
N ILE A 24 -2.91 -6.86 -3.77
CA ILE A 24 -3.12 -6.32 -2.43
C ILE A 24 -4.26 -7.04 -1.70
N SER A 25 -5.30 -7.50 -2.42
CA SER A 25 -6.45 -8.19 -1.84
C SER A 25 -6.10 -9.55 -1.24
N HIS A 26 -5.08 -10.23 -1.78
CA HIS A 26 -4.61 -11.52 -1.26
C HIS A 26 -3.75 -11.41 0.01
N LEU A 27 -3.46 -10.21 0.52
CA LEU A 27 -2.67 -10.06 1.74
C LEU A 27 -3.47 -10.46 2.98
N SER A 28 -2.90 -11.34 3.79
CA SER A 28 -3.47 -11.70 5.09
C SER A 28 -3.62 -10.47 6.01
N PRO A 29 -4.62 -10.44 6.90
CA PRO A 29 -4.76 -9.37 7.88
C PRO A 29 -3.54 -9.23 8.79
N ALA A 30 -3.37 -8.03 9.35
CA ALA A 30 -2.38 -7.80 10.40
C ALA A 30 -2.69 -8.71 11.60
N ARG A 31 -1.66 -9.39 12.12
CA ARG A 31 -1.80 -10.27 13.30
C ARG A 31 -0.51 -10.32 14.09
N PHE A 32 -0.63 -10.69 15.36
CA PHE A 32 0.50 -11.00 16.21
C PHE A 32 0.57 -12.51 16.43
N ALA A 33 1.70 -13.14 16.10
CA ALA A 33 1.89 -14.58 16.25
C ALA A 33 3.34 -14.87 16.63
N ALA A 34 3.58 -15.86 17.50
CA ALA A 34 4.92 -16.25 17.96
C ALA A 34 5.79 -15.07 18.44
N ARG A 35 5.17 -14.08 19.11
CA ARG A 35 5.80 -12.82 19.57
C ARG A 35 6.32 -11.90 18.46
N ARG A 36 5.82 -12.06 17.24
CA ARG A 36 6.18 -11.26 16.07
C ARG A 36 4.95 -10.61 15.46
N LEU A 37 5.13 -9.38 14.96
CA LEU A 37 4.06 -8.67 14.26
C LEU A 37 4.11 -9.05 12.78
N HIS A 38 3.04 -9.67 12.29
CA HIS A 38 2.83 -9.91 10.86
C HIS A 38 1.99 -8.75 10.31
N LEU A 39 2.59 -7.93 9.47
CA LEU A 39 1.96 -6.71 8.97
C LEU A 39 1.91 -6.72 7.43
N PRO A 40 0.72 -6.73 6.81
CA PRO A 40 0.61 -6.52 5.37
C PRO A 40 1.09 -5.11 5.04
N CYS A 41 2.00 -4.98 4.09
CA CYS A 41 2.66 -3.73 3.73
C CYS A 41 2.82 -3.58 2.22
N ILE A 42 2.83 -2.33 1.76
CA ILE A 42 3.40 -1.95 0.47
C ILE A 42 4.84 -1.51 0.71
N ILE A 43 5.80 -2.14 0.02
CA ILE A 43 7.22 -2.03 0.31
C ILE A 43 7.92 -1.24 -0.80
N PHE A 44 8.74 -0.29 -0.39
CA PHE A 44 9.55 0.55 -1.25
C PHE A 44 11.04 0.34 -0.93
N PRO A 45 11.76 -0.45 -1.76
CA PRO A 45 13.17 -0.73 -1.53
C PRO A 45 14.04 0.52 -1.63
N VAL A 46 14.93 0.68 -0.64
CA VAL A 46 16.00 1.68 -0.68
C VAL A 46 17.13 1.17 -1.58
N ARG A 47 17.59 2.02 -2.50
CA ARG A 47 18.64 1.72 -3.48
C ARG A 47 19.99 2.29 -3.09
N SER A 48 19.98 3.44 -2.46
CA SER A 48 21.16 4.07 -1.88
C SER A 48 20.73 4.90 -0.68
N LEU A 49 21.65 5.04 0.27
CA LEU A 49 21.45 5.79 1.49
C LEU A 49 22.72 6.61 1.72
N GLU A 50 22.55 7.90 1.99
CA GLU A 50 23.62 8.87 2.23
C GLU A 50 23.33 9.61 3.53
N GLU A 51 24.36 9.81 4.36
CA GLU A 51 24.29 10.69 5.54
C GLU A 51 24.67 12.11 5.12
N LEU A 52 23.73 13.05 5.24
CA LEU A 52 23.95 14.45 4.84
C LEU A 52 24.54 15.30 5.96
N ARG A 53 24.20 14.99 7.22
CA ARG A 53 24.66 15.76 8.38
C ARG A 53 24.75 14.86 9.62
N GLY A 54 25.90 14.89 10.27
CA GLY A 54 26.14 14.29 11.58
C GLY A 54 25.79 15.26 12.71
N GLY A 55 25.03 14.79 13.68
CA GLY A 55 24.58 15.51 14.88
C GLY A 55 23.96 14.52 15.88
N ILE A 56 23.20 15.01 16.86
CA ILE A 56 22.41 14.14 17.76
C ILE A 56 21.36 13.37 16.94
N GLU A 57 20.63 14.08 16.09
CA GLU A 57 19.83 13.49 15.02
C GLU A 57 20.63 13.55 13.72
N LYS A 58 20.73 12.41 13.02
CA LYS A 58 21.40 12.30 11.74
C LYS A 58 20.38 12.47 10.62
N LEU A 59 20.72 13.31 9.65
CA LEU A 59 19.90 13.51 8.45
C LEU A 59 20.37 12.55 7.36
N TYR A 60 19.47 11.68 6.91
CA TYR A 60 19.72 10.75 5.82
C TYR A 60 18.93 11.11 4.57
N ARG A 61 19.52 10.80 3.42
CA ARG A 61 18.91 10.90 2.10
C ARG A 61 18.91 9.52 1.45
N ALA A 62 17.73 9.01 1.17
CA ALA A 62 17.52 7.73 0.54
C ALA A 62 17.02 7.90 -0.90
N ARG A 63 17.57 7.12 -1.83
CA ARG A 63 16.97 6.90 -3.16
C ARG A 63 16.10 5.66 -3.09
N VAL A 64 14.80 5.81 -3.27
CA VAL A 64 13.80 4.78 -3.03
C VAL A 64 13.06 4.44 -4.31
N SER A 65 12.94 3.14 -4.61
CA SER A 65 12.19 2.69 -5.78
C SER A 65 10.71 3.06 -5.67
N GLY A 66 10.19 3.69 -6.71
CA GLY A 66 8.81 4.18 -6.77
C GLY A 66 8.61 5.56 -6.14
N LEU A 67 9.33 5.89 -5.06
CA LEU A 67 9.13 7.14 -4.31
C LEU A 67 10.13 8.25 -4.68
N GLY A 68 11.23 7.93 -5.37
CA GLY A 68 12.24 8.92 -5.73
C GLY A 68 13.19 9.18 -4.56
N GLN A 69 13.38 10.45 -4.20
CA GLN A 69 14.31 10.86 -3.14
C GLN A 69 13.53 11.17 -1.86
N VAL A 70 13.97 10.57 -0.75
CA VAL A 70 13.32 10.70 0.56
C VAL A 70 14.37 11.14 1.56
N GLU A 71 14.07 12.18 2.32
CA GLU A 71 14.91 12.64 3.42
C GLU A 71 14.21 12.37 4.75
N PHE A 72 14.99 11.94 5.75
CA PHE A 72 14.46 11.64 7.07
C PHE A 72 15.56 11.79 8.14
N THR A 73 15.14 12.02 9.38
CA THR A 73 16.05 12.05 10.53
C THR A 73 15.88 10.83 11.41
N THR A 74 16.99 10.38 12.02
CA THR A 74 16.99 9.33 13.05
C THR A 74 18.20 9.52 13.96
N ALA A 75 18.06 9.15 15.24
CA ALA A 75 19.19 9.06 16.16
C ALA A 75 20.02 7.79 15.94
N ASP A 76 19.45 6.77 15.29
CA ASP A 76 20.15 5.52 15.01
C ASP A 76 21.26 5.75 13.96
N GLN A 77 22.42 5.16 14.20
CA GLN A 77 23.47 5.09 13.19
C GLN A 77 23.16 3.98 12.18
N LEU A 78 22.83 4.38 10.95
CA LEU A 78 22.58 3.43 9.87
C LEU A 78 23.89 2.98 9.24
N SER A 79 24.08 1.67 9.12
CA SER A 79 25.27 1.14 8.44
C SER A 79 25.12 1.35 6.93
N LEU A 80 25.98 2.21 6.37
CA LEU A 80 26.02 2.50 4.93
C LEU A 80 26.87 1.50 4.13
N ASN A 81 27.36 0.44 4.78
CA ASN A 81 28.39 -0.47 4.26
C ASN A 81 27.87 -1.42 3.15
N GLY A 82 26.71 -1.14 2.55
CA GLY A 82 26.14 -1.89 1.43
C GLY A 82 25.56 -3.28 1.74
N ILE A 83 25.84 -3.85 2.91
CA ILE A 83 25.36 -5.19 3.32
C ILE A 83 23.88 -5.15 3.73
N GLN A 84 23.43 -4.06 4.34
CA GLN A 84 22.07 -3.95 4.87
C GLN A 84 21.08 -3.52 3.79
N LYS A 85 19.98 -4.26 3.67
CA LYS A 85 18.88 -3.93 2.77
C LYS A 85 17.80 -3.19 3.54
N PHE A 86 17.68 -1.90 3.28
CA PHE A 86 16.65 -1.05 3.86
C PHE A 86 15.41 -1.00 2.98
N VAL A 87 14.24 -0.91 3.61
CA VAL A 87 12.96 -0.69 2.93
C VAL A 87 12.13 0.33 3.70
N PHE A 88 11.38 1.14 2.96
CA PHE A 88 10.23 1.86 3.53
C PHE A 88 9.00 0.97 3.38
N ALA A 89 8.25 0.81 4.46
CA ALA A 89 7.00 0.06 4.44
C ALA A 89 5.83 1.00 4.74
N HIS A 90 4.80 0.93 3.89
CA HIS A 90 3.51 1.55 4.11
C HIS A 90 2.51 0.47 4.57
N PRO A 91 2.11 0.44 5.85
CA PRO A 91 1.20 -0.57 6.37
C PRO A 91 -0.14 -0.57 5.65
N TRP A 92 -0.54 -1.72 5.10
CA TRP A 92 -1.82 -1.92 4.42
C TRP A 92 -2.97 -2.07 5.44
N ILE A 93 -3.42 -0.95 5.99
CA ILE A 93 -4.45 -0.90 7.03
C ILE A 93 -5.73 -0.19 6.55
N ASN A 94 -6.75 -0.18 7.41
CA ASN A 94 -8.12 0.24 7.05
C ASN A 94 -8.22 1.64 6.45
N HIS A 95 -7.35 2.58 6.86
CA HIS A 95 -7.35 3.94 6.30
C HIS A 95 -7.01 3.97 4.80
N ILE A 96 -6.23 2.99 4.30
CA ILE A 96 -5.90 2.86 2.88
C ILE A 96 -6.93 1.98 2.16
N ARG A 97 -7.42 0.93 2.84
CA ARG A 97 -8.46 0.03 2.31
C ARG A 97 -9.78 0.74 2.04
N GLY A 98 -10.09 1.79 2.80
CA GLY A 98 -11.38 2.46 2.79
C GLY A 98 -12.46 1.67 3.54
N PRO A 99 -13.66 2.26 3.72
CA PRO A 99 -14.73 1.70 4.56
C PRO A 99 -15.25 0.32 4.11
N ASN A 100 -15.07 -0.06 2.84
CA ASN A 100 -15.63 -1.29 2.26
C ASN A 100 -14.64 -2.45 2.09
N GLY A 101 -13.48 -2.44 2.78
CA GLY A 101 -12.64 -3.63 2.91
C GLY A 101 -12.12 -4.22 1.59
N GLY A 102 -11.49 -3.40 0.74
CA GLY A 102 -10.86 -3.87 -0.51
C GLY A 102 -11.84 -4.08 -1.67
N VAL A 103 -11.29 -4.23 -2.88
CA VAL A 103 -12.06 -4.54 -4.08
C VAL A 103 -12.01 -6.05 -4.31
N ILE A 104 -13.13 -6.72 -4.10
CA ILE A 104 -13.31 -8.11 -4.53
C ILE A 104 -13.75 -8.02 -6.00
N TRP A 105 -12.79 -8.23 -6.90
CA TRP A 105 -13.15 -8.55 -8.28
C TRP A 105 -13.69 -9.98 -8.25
N GLY A 106 -15.00 -10.14 -8.46
CA GLY A 106 -15.52 -11.45 -8.82
C GLY A 106 -14.91 -11.83 -10.16
N ASP A 107 -14.48 -13.08 -10.31
CA ASP A 107 -14.38 -13.64 -11.65
C ASP A 107 -15.79 -13.55 -12.23
N ASP A 108 -15.94 -12.89 -13.38
CA ASP A 108 -17.18 -12.83 -14.13
C ASP A 108 -17.54 -14.27 -14.57
N SER A 109 -18.09 -15.06 -13.66
CA SER A 109 -18.90 -16.24 -14.00
C SER A 109 -20.26 -15.71 -14.36
N GLU A 110 -20.47 -15.56 -15.65
CA GLU A 110 -21.77 -15.41 -16.28
C GLU A 110 -22.65 -16.60 -15.81
N SER A 111 -23.45 -16.38 -14.76
CA SER A 111 -24.47 -17.35 -14.38
C SER A 111 -25.72 -17.05 -15.19
N ASP A 112 -25.87 -17.76 -16.31
CA ASP A 112 -27.16 -17.98 -16.91
C ASP A 112 -28.03 -18.69 -15.87
N THR A 113 -29.00 -17.98 -15.31
CA THR A 113 -30.06 -18.61 -14.53
C THR A 113 -31.39 -18.10 -15.06
N ASP A 114 -31.87 -18.85 -16.03
CA ASP A 114 -33.26 -18.89 -16.48
C ASP A 114 -34.11 -19.34 -15.27
N SER A 115 -34.92 -18.45 -14.70
CA SER A 115 -35.91 -18.81 -13.68
C SER A 115 -37.09 -17.82 -13.68
N ASP A 116 -38.25 -18.42 -13.93
CA ASP A 116 -39.63 -17.94 -14.04
C ASP A 116 -40.12 -17.13 -12.79
N PRO A 117 -41.09 -16.20 -12.92
CA PRO A 117 -41.34 -15.16 -11.94
C PRO A 117 -42.33 -15.58 -10.85
N GLY A 118 -41.84 -15.77 -9.63
CA GLY A 118 -42.64 -15.83 -8.41
C GLY A 118 -42.72 -14.45 -7.74
N GLU A 119 -43.89 -13.83 -7.84
CA GLU A 119 -44.25 -12.50 -7.36
C GLU A 119 -44.01 -12.33 -5.83
N VAL A 120 -42.99 -11.55 -5.44
CA VAL A 120 -42.89 -10.98 -4.09
C VAL A 120 -42.40 -9.53 -4.21
N VAL A 121 -43.27 -8.60 -3.82
CA VAL A 121 -43.08 -7.14 -3.86
C VAL A 121 -41.81 -6.73 -3.10
N PRO A 122 -40.83 -6.05 -3.73
CA PRO A 122 -39.70 -5.47 -3.01
C PRO A 122 -40.11 -4.16 -2.35
N SER A 123 -39.85 -4.05 -1.05
CA SER A 123 -39.82 -2.76 -0.34
C SER A 123 -38.78 -1.82 -0.99
N PRO A 124 -38.98 -0.49 -0.99
CA PRO A 124 -38.06 0.44 -1.63
C PRO A 124 -36.77 0.54 -0.81
N ALA A 125 -35.86 -0.41 -1.04
CA ALA A 125 -34.47 -0.21 -0.70
C ALA A 125 -33.97 0.96 -1.55
N VAL A 126 -33.53 2.02 -0.87
CA VAL A 126 -32.74 3.11 -1.47
C VAL A 126 -31.72 2.45 -2.41
N PRO A 127 -31.62 2.84 -3.70
CA PRO A 127 -30.64 2.24 -4.59
C PRO A 127 -29.27 2.50 -3.95
N ALA A 128 -28.65 1.47 -3.40
CA ALA A 128 -27.25 1.54 -3.06
C ALA A 128 -26.56 1.80 -4.38
N THR A 129 -26.09 3.04 -4.59
CA THR A 129 -25.41 3.45 -5.81
C THR A 129 -24.32 2.42 -6.07
N GLN A 130 -24.54 1.56 -7.06
CA GLN A 130 -23.68 0.41 -7.29
C GLN A 130 -22.39 0.95 -7.90
N ILE A 131 -21.44 1.33 -7.03
CA ILE A 131 -20.16 1.88 -7.47
C ILE A 131 -19.45 0.77 -8.25
N ASP A 132 -19.22 1.01 -9.54
CA ASP A 132 -18.50 0.10 -10.42
C ASP A 132 -17.15 -0.31 -9.82
N ASN A 133 -16.79 -1.59 -9.97
CA ASN A 133 -15.57 -2.19 -9.40
C ASN A 133 -14.30 -1.43 -9.81
N TYR A 134 -14.27 -0.90 -11.03
CA TYR A 134 -13.13 -0.10 -11.48
C TYR A 134 -13.04 1.23 -10.75
N THR A 135 -14.17 1.92 -10.55
CA THR A 135 -14.21 3.14 -9.73
C THR A 135 -13.76 2.87 -8.29
N ARG A 136 -14.21 1.77 -7.68
CA ARG A 136 -13.76 1.35 -6.35
C ARG A 136 -12.25 1.06 -6.31
N ALA A 137 -11.71 0.42 -7.35
CA ALA A 137 -10.28 0.18 -7.49
C ALA A 137 -9.49 1.48 -7.59
N LEU A 138 -9.97 2.44 -8.39
CA LEU A 138 -9.34 3.75 -8.50
C LEU A 138 -9.35 4.52 -7.18
N GLU A 139 -10.42 4.44 -6.38
CA GLU A 139 -10.44 5.06 -5.05
C GLU A 139 -9.37 4.46 -4.12
N MET A 140 -9.27 3.13 -4.09
CA MET A 140 -8.28 2.42 -3.29
C MET A 140 -6.85 2.79 -3.73
N ILE A 141 -6.60 2.84 -5.03
CA ILE A 141 -5.31 3.23 -5.60
C ILE A 141 -5.02 4.71 -5.33
N ALA A 142 -6.04 5.59 -5.38
CA ALA A 142 -5.88 7.00 -5.03
C ALA A 142 -5.47 7.19 -3.57
N ARG A 143 -5.98 6.36 -2.65
CA ARG A 143 -5.56 6.32 -1.24
C ARG A 143 -4.12 5.87 -1.09
N LEU A 144 -3.70 4.85 -1.84
CA LEU A 144 -2.30 4.39 -1.88
C LEU A 144 -1.33 5.46 -2.41
N GLY A 145 -1.82 6.38 -3.24
CA GLY A 145 -1.05 7.51 -3.76
C GLY A 145 -0.92 8.70 -2.81
N GLN A 146 -1.68 8.73 -1.70
CA GLN A 146 -1.63 9.83 -0.75
C GLN A 146 -0.31 9.84 0.04
N PRO A 147 0.04 10.98 0.65
CA PRO A 147 1.10 11.02 1.64
C PRO A 147 0.85 10.04 2.79
N PHE A 148 1.92 9.45 3.32
CA PHE A 148 1.82 8.47 4.39
C PHE A 148 3.03 8.48 5.32
N ASN A 149 2.82 7.97 6.53
CA ASN A 149 3.87 7.72 7.50
C ASN A 149 4.50 6.35 7.24
N ALA A 150 5.78 6.35 6.91
CA ALA A 150 6.50 5.14 6.58
C ALA A 150 7.22 4.53 7.79
N LEU A 151 7.28 3.21 7.83
CA LEU A 151 8.20 2.47 8.68
C LEU A 151 9.52 2.27 7.93
N LEU A 152 10.63 2.70 8.50
CA LEU A 152 11.96 2.32 8.02
C LEU A 152 12.35 0.98 8.64
N LEU A 153 12.58 -0.02 7.79
CA LEU A 153 12.91 -1.37 8.21
C LEU A 153 14.23 -1.81 7.60
N VAL A 154 15.03 -2.53 8.38
CA VAL A 154 16.20 -3.26 7.89
C VAL A 154 15.84 -4.74 7.76
N GLN A 155 16.14 -5.31 6.60
CA GLN A 155 15.93 -6.73 6.35
C GLN A 155 17.04 -7.54 7.03
N GLN A 156 16.65 -8.45 7.94
CA GLN A 156 17.59 -9.36 8.62
C GLN A 156 17.68 -10.72 7.92
N SER A 157 16.56 -11.23 7.41
CA SER A 157 16.44 -12.47 6.65
C SER A 157 15.49 -12.27 5.46
N SER A 158 15.19 -13.31 4.69
CA SER A 158 14.26 -13.19 3.55
C SER A 158 12.89 -12.61 3.94
N GLU A 159 12.42 -12.84 5.17
CA GLU A 159 11.06 -12.49 5.62
C GLU A 159 11.02 -11.69 6.93
N THR A 160 12.11 -11.70 7.71
CA THR A 160 12.18 -11.01 8.99
C THR A 160 12.82 -9.63 8.85
N TYR A 161 12.15 -8.63 9.40
CA TYR A 161 12.52 -7.24 9.38
C TYR A 161 12.64 -6.72 10.80
N LYS A 162 13.64 -5.87 11.02
CA LYS A 162 13.77 -5.11 12.27
C LYS A 162 13.41 -3.66 11.99
N ARG A 163 12.58 -3.08 12.84
CA ARG A 163 12.31 -1.64 12.79
C ARG A 163 13.58 -0.87 13.14
N VAL A 164 13.92 0.09 12.30
CA VAL A 164 14.89 1.13 12.63
C VAL A 164 14.14 2.20 13.42
N ALA A 165 14.66 2.60 14.58
CA ALA A 165 13.99 3.57 15.43
C ALA A 165 14.12 4.96 14.78
N ALA A 166 13.10 5.33 14.02
CA ALA A 166 12.86 6.73 13.73
C ALA A 166 12.11 7.30 14.94
N GLU A 167 12.75 8.22 15.66
CA GLU A 167 12.15 8.97 16.77
C GLU A 167 11.00 9.85 16.29
N ARG A 168 11.01 10.20 15.00
CA ARG A 168 10.03 11.03 14.33
C ARG A 168 9.29 10.25 13.24
N GLU A 169 8.10 10.72 12.91
CA GLU A 169 7.36 10.20 11.76
C GLU A 169 8.12 10.48 10.47
N ILE A 170 8.30 9.44 9.64
CA ILE A 170 8.86 9.62 8.30
C ILE A 170 7.72 9.84 7.32
N ALA A 171 7.41 11.11 7.05
CA ALA A 171 6.39 11.50 6.10
C ALA A 171 6.89 11.33 4.66
N ILE A 172 6.17 10.54 3.87
CA ILE A 172 6.42 10.33 2.45
C ILE A 172 5.31 11.01 1.66
N SER A 173 5.64 11.75 0.61
CA SER A 173 4.65 12.44 -0.25
C SER A 173 3.70 11.51 -1.02
N GLY A 174 3.93 10.20 -0.97
CA GLY A 174 3.19 9.19 -1.74
C GLY A 174 3.59 9.10 -3.21
N LEU A 175 2.89 8.24 -3.95
CA LEU A 175 3.09 8.07 -5.41
C LEU A 175 2.25 9.05 -6.25
N GLY A 176 1.32 9.77 -5.62
CA GLY A 176 0.34 10.62 -6.31
C GLY A 176 -0.47 9.82 -7.33
N THR A 177 -0.45 10.26 -8.59
CA THR A 177 -1.13 9.57 -9.71
C THR A 177 -0.19 8.74 -10.59
N ASN A 178 1.10 8.64 -10.23
CA ASN A 178 2.11 7.90 -10.98
C ASN A 178 2.25 6.47 -10.47
N ILE A 179 1.10 5.82 -10.22
CA ILE A 179 1.04 4.46 -9.70
C ILE A 179 0.99 3.48 -10.86
N THR A 180 1.82 2.45 -10.81
CA THR A 180 1.81 1.32 -11.73
C THR A 180 1.99 0.03 -10.93
N SER A 181 1.58 -1.10 -11.49
CA SER A 181 1.76 -2.42 -10.88
C SER A 181 3.23 -2.76 -10.59
N LYS A 182 4.17 -2.13 -11.30
CA LYS A 182 5.63 -2.25 -11.10
C LYS A 182 6.11 -1.54 -9.83
N ASN A 183 5.45 -0.45 -9.45
CA ASN A 183 5.76 0.32 -8.26
C ASN A 183 5.18 -0.30 -6.98
N ILE A 184 4.18 -1.18 -7.12
CA ILE A 184 3.50 -1.81 -6.00
C ILE A 184 4.12 -3.18 -5.67
N ARG A 185 4.75 -3.27 -4.50
CA ARG A 185 5.26 -4.51 -3.92
C ARG A 185 4.53 -4.79 -2.60
N ALA A 186 3.44 -5.53 -2.71
CA ALA A 186 2.61 -5.95 -1.59
C ALA A 186 3.17 -7.24 -0.96
N ARG A 187 3.46 -7.25 0.35
CA ARG A 187 3.87 -8.45 1.11
C ARG A 187 3.45 -8.35 2.57
N VAL A 188 3.29 -9.50 3.23
CA VAL A 188 3.23 -9.56 4.70
C VAL A 188 4.65 -9.57 5.23
N LEU A 189 4.98 -8.62 6.10
CA LEU A 189 6.27 -8.52 6.76
C LEU A 189 6.19 -9.09 8.16
N GLU A 190 7.22 -9.84 8.55
CA GLU A 190 7.42 -10.24 9.95
C GLU A 190 8.36 -9.23 10.62
N ILE A 191 7.83 -8.47 11.58
CA ILE A 191 8.54 -7.37 12.25
C ILE A 191 8.87 -7.79 13.68
N LEU A 192 10.15 -7.65 14.04
CA LEU A 192 10.70 -7.82 15.39
C LEU A 192 10.67 -6.51 16.21
#